data_AF-A0A849QH87-F1
#
_entry.id   AF-A0A849QH87-F1
#
_cell.length_a   1.000
_cell.length_b   1.000
_cell.length_c   1.000
_cell.angle_alpha   90.00
_cell.angle_beta   90.00
_cell.angle_gamma   90.00
#
_symmetry.space_group_name_H-M   'P 1'
#
loop_
_entity.id
_entity.type
_entity.pdbx_description
1 polymer ?
#
loop_
_entity_poly.entity_id
_entity_poly.type
_entity_poly.pdbx_seq_one_letter_code
_entity_poly.pdbx_strand_id
1 'polypeptide(L)' 'EQDYGTFISGDFNSILKRWREHSATLNRRVRIITRFKTIEGEAVGIDHDGALVVEMDDGTLEREITGTCVHL' A
#
# COMPACT_ATOMS: atom_id res chain seq x y z
N GLU A 1 11.61 -17.86 2.63
CA GLU A 1 11.37 -18.70 3.82
C GLU A 1 11.37 -17.91 5.14
N GLN A 2 12.29 -16.95 5.34
CA GLN A 2 12.37 -16.14 6.57
C GLN A 2 11.08 -15.33 6.88
N ASP A 3 10.50 -14.64 5.89
CA ASP A 3 9.27 -13.87 6.10
C ASP A 3 8.08 -14.76 6.46
N TYR A 4 8.01 -15.97 5.91
CA TYR A 4 6.97 -16.94 6.25
C TYR A 4 7.06 -17.37 7.72
N GLY A 5 8.27 -17.66 8.22
CA GLY A 5 8.48 -17.96 9.65
C GLY A 5 8.08 -16.79 10.56
N THR A 6 8.42 -15.56 10.16
CA THR A 6 8.07 -14.32 10.88
C THR A 6 6.55 -14.09 10.91
N PHE A 7 5.86 -14.40 9.81
CA PHE A 7 4.41 -14.33 9.73
C PHE A 7 3.74 -15.35 10.68
N ILE A 8 4.21 -16.60 10.68
CA ILE A 8 3.69 -17.65 11.56
C ILE A 8 3.93 -17.34 13.05
N SER A 9 5.02 -16.63 13.39
CA SER A 9 5.26 -16.16 14.76
C SER A 9 4.41 -14.94 15.17
N GLY A 10 3.59 -14.40 14.27
CA GLY A 10 2.70 -13.26 14.52
C GLY A 10 3.38 -11.89 14.41
N ASP A 11 4.64 -11.81 13.96
CA ASP A 11 5.36 -10.55 13.81
C ASP A 11 5.19 -9.94 12.41
N PHE A 12 3.93 -9.77 11.99
CA PHE A 12 3.63 -9.17 10.69
C PHE A 12 4.12 -7.71 10.58
N ASN A 13 4.19 -7.00 11.71
CA ASN A 13 4.64 -5.61 11.74
C ASN A 13 6.08 -5.44 11.26
N SER A 14 6.99 -6.38 11.56
CA SER A 14 8.35 -6.29 11.05
C SER A 14 8.43 -6.53 9.54
N ILE A 15 7.56 -7.40 9.00
CA ILE A 15 7.41 -7.61 7.56
C ILE A 15 6.89 -6.33 6.89
N LEU A 16 5.83 -5.73 7.43
CA LEU A 16 5.27 -4.47 6.92
C LEU A 16 6.29 -3.34 6.94
N LYS A 17 7.08 -3.23 8.01
CA LYS A 17 8.15 -2.22 8.10
C LYS A 17 9.14 -2.36 6.96
N ARG A 18 9.68 -3.58 6.74
CA ARG A 18 10.60 -3.86 5.63
C ARG A 18 9.95 -3.57 4.28
N TRP A 19 8.69 -3.97 4.10
CA TRP A 19 7.97 -3.70 2.85
C TRP A 19 7.85 -2.20 2.56
N ARG A 20 7.48 -1.38 3.55
CA ARG A 20 7.42 0.08 3.37
C ARG A 20 8.78 0.67 2.99
N GLU A 21 9.86 0.23 3.65
CA GLU A 21 11.22 0.69 3.37
C GLU A 21 11.70 0.36 1.95
N HIS A 22 11.21 -0.73 1.38
CA HIS A 22 11.58 -1.20 0.02
C HIS A 22 10.54 -0.89 -1.06
N SER A 23 9.44 -0.21 -0.72
CA SER A 23 8.37 0.04 -1.68
C SER A 23 8.74 1.11 -2.69
N ALA A 24 8.83 0.74 -3.97
CA ALA A 24 9.00 1.70 -5.06
C ALA A 24 7.74 2.54 -5.37
N THR A 25 6.63 2.25 -4.69
CA THR A 25 5.33 2.91 -4.90
C THR A 25 5.09 4.07 -3.93
N LEU A 26 5.62 4.01 -2.71
CA LEU A 26 5.40 5.06 -1.71
C LEU A 26 6.04 6.39 -2.11
N ASN A 27 5.41 7.50 -1.67
CA ASN A 27 5.76 8.88 -2.01
C ASN A 27 5.75 9.16 -3.53
N ARG A 28 4.91 8.44 -4.27
CA ARG A 28 4.72 8.65 -5.70
C ARG A 28 3.26 8.90 -6.01
N ARG A 29 3.03 9.67 -7.06
CA ARG A 29 1.71 9.82 -7.65
C ARG A 29 1.33 8.53 -8.37
N VAL A 30 0.15 8.00 -8.04
CA VAL A 30 -0.33 6.72 -8.56
C VAL A 30 -1.79 6.80 -8.96
N ARG A 31 -2.16 5.88 -9.86
CA ARG A 31 -3.55 5.56 -10.16
C ARG A 31 -3.81 4.10 -9.79
N ILE A 32 -4.77 3.85 -8.93
CA ILE A 32 -5.27 2.52 -8.60
C ILE A 32 -6.55 2.28 -9.37
N ILE A 33 -6.57 1.23 -10.18
CA ILE A 33 -7.74 0.80 -10.94
C ILE A 33 -8.25 -0.51 -10.34
N THR A 34 -9.49 -0.46 -9.83
CA THR A 34 -10.22 -1.64 -9.36
C THR A 34 -11.41 -1.90 -10.28
N ARG A 35 -12.17 -2.98 -10.01
CA ARG A 35 -13.42 -3.24 -10.73
C ARG A 35 -14.49 -2.16 -10.52
N PHE A 36 -14.48 -1.49 -9.37
CA PHE A 36 -15.60 -0.63 -8.94
C PHE A 36 -15.26 0.85 -9.00
N LYS A 37 -13.98 1.20 -8.83
CA LYS A 37 -13.53 2.60 -8.79
C LYS A 37 -12.10 2.75 -9.27
N THR A 38 -11.78 3.97 -9.66
CA THR A 38 -10.41 4.44 -9.91
C THR A 38 -10.07 5.50 -8.87
N ILE A 39 -8.93 5.36 -8.22
CA ILE A 39 -8.39 6.32 -7.26
C ILE A 39 -7.11 6.88 -7.83
N GLU A 40 -6.91 8.19 -7.74
CA GLU A 40 -5.69 8.86 -8.14
C GLU A 40 -5.24 9.80 -7.02
N GLY A 41 -3.95 9.76 -6.68
CA GLY A 41 -3.42 10.47 -5.53
C GLY A 41 -1.96 10.12 -5.26
N GLU A 42 -1.41 10.62 -4.16
CA GLU A 42 -0.10 10.23 -3.67
C GLU A 42 -0.18 8.99 -2.77
N ALA A 43 0.63 7.97 -3.05
CA ALA A 43 0.73 6.79 -2.20
C ALA A 43 1.51 7.09 -0.92
N VAL A 44 0.81 7.41 0.16
CA VAL A 44 1.40 7.90 1.42
C VAL A 44 1.75 6.78 2.41
N GLY A 45 1.22 5.57 2.24
CA GLY A 45 1.53 4.49 3.16
C GLY A 45 0.98 3.13 2.78
N ILE A 46 1.40 2.13 3.55
CA ILE A 46 0.77 0.81 3.59
C ILE A 46 0.27 0.62 5.01
N ASP A 47 -1.00 0.30 5.23
CA ASP A 47 -1.55 0.20 6.58
C ASP A 47 -1.24 -1.16 7.25
N HIS A 48 -1.89 -1.45 8.38
CA HIS A 48 -1.68 -2.68 9.14
C HIS A 48 -2.27 -3.94 8.48
N ASP A 49 -3.23 -3.77 7.58
CA ASP A 49 -3.83 -4.86 6.80
C ASP A 49 -3.08 -5.10 5.48
N GLY A 50 -2.04 -4.30 5.20
CA GLY A 50 -1.27 -4.36 3.96
C GLY A 50 -1.93 -3.59 2.80
N ALA A 51 -2.91 -2.72 3.07
CA ALA A 51 -3.56 -1.92 2.06
C ALA A 51 -2.73 -0.69 1.70
N LEU A 52 -2.72 -0.30 0.42
CA LEU A 52 -2.12 0.95 -0.02
C LEU A 52 -3.03 2.12 0.34
N VAL A 53 -2.50 3.09 1.07
CA VAL A 53 -3.18 4.33 1.44
C VAL A 53 -2.76 5.43 0.47
N VAL A 54 -3.74 6.07 -0.14
CA VAL A 54 -3.56 7.12 -1.13
C VAL A 54 -4.23 8.40 -0.64
N GLU A 55 -3.48 9.49 -0.60
CA GLU A 55 -4.00 10.84 -0.37
C GLU A 55 -4.41 11.45 -1.72
N MET A 56 -5.70 11.72 -1.86
CA MET A 56 -6.29 12.34 -3.04
C MET A 56 -6.05 13.86 -3.04
N ASP A 57 -6.28 14.52 -4.18
CA ASP A 57 -6.05 15.97 -4.32
C ASP A 57 -6.89 16.85 -3.39
N ASP A 58 -8.03 16.34 -2.94
CA ASP A 58 -8.90 17.02 -1.98
C ASP A 58 -8.49 16.77 -0.51
N GLY A 59 -7.40 16.04 -0.28
CA GLY A 59 -6.90 15.65 1.04
C GLY A 59 -7.59 14.42 1.63
N THR A 60 -8.52 13.78 0.91
CA THR A 60 -9.16 12.55 1.37
C THR A 60 -8.17 11.38 1.31
N LEU A 61 -8.14 10.57 2.37
CA LEU A 61 -7.38 9.32 2.39
C LEU A 61 -8.27 8.16 1.93
N GLU A 62 -7.89 7.55 0.83
CA GLU A 62 -8.50 6.33 0.32
C GLU A 62 -7.57 5.14 0.58
N ARG A 63 -8.16 3.98 0.89
CA ARG A 63 -7.43 2.75 1.18
C ARG A 63 -7.83 1.68 0.17
N GLU A 64 -6.85 1.03 -0.45
CA GLU A 64 -7.11 -0.14 -1.30
C GLU A 64 -6.19 -1.33 -1.05
N ILE A 65 -6.82 -2.50 -0.89
CA ILE A 65 -6.14 -3.78 -0.68
C ILE A 65 -5.80 -4.45 -2.02
N THR A 66 -6.62 -4.21 -3.05
CA THR A 66 -6.48 -4.88 -4.35
C THR A 66 -6.68 -3.91 -5.49
N GLY A 67 -5.99 -4.15 -6.61
CA GLY A 67 -6.14 -3.35 -7.82
C GLY A 67 -4.87 -3.34 -8.66
N THR A 68 -4.96 -2.75 -9.84
CA THR A 68 -3.78 -2.46 -10.66
C THR A 68 -3.27 -1.07 -10.27
N CYS A 69 -2.02 -0.99 -9.78
CA CYS A 69 -1.36 0.27 -9.47
C CYS A 69 -0.48 0.69 -10.64
N VAL A 70 -0.68 1.91 -11.15
CA VAL A 70 0.13 2.53 -12.20
C VAL A 70 0.83 3.74 -11.62
N HIS A 71 2.15 3.85 -11.79
CA HIS A 71 2.91 5.06 -11.47
C HIS A 71 2.69 6.08 -12.59
N LEU A 72 2.33 7.32 -12.20
CA LEU A 72 2.05 8.42 -13.12
C LEU A 72 3.28 9.31 -13.34
#